data_AF-A0A8B3KYP9-F1
#
_entry.id   AF-A0A8B3KYP9-F1
#
_cell.length_a   1.000
_cell.length_b   1.000
_cell.length_c   1.000
_cell.angle_alpha   90.00
_cell.angle_beta   90.00
_cell.angle_gamma   90.00
#
_symmetry.space_group_name_H-M   'P 1'
#
loop_
_entity.id
_entity.type
_entity.pdbx_description
1 polymer ?
#
loop_
_entity_poly.entity_id
_entity_poly.type
_entity_poly.pdbx_seq_one_letter_code
_entity_poly.pdbx_strand_id
1 'polypeptide(L)' 'MNSYTVEMMSGLEAVSVAYARTTSPKAAAEWVTGRTVQDRRDETEWVRVTDDTNRAVYKFAYK' A
#
# COMPACT_ATOMS: atom_id res chain seq x y z
N MET A 1 6.58 -13.92 -7.07
CA MET A 1 5.82 -13.17 -6.05
C MET A 1 6.82 -12.37 -5.25
N ASN A 2 6.66 -11.06 -5.19
CA ASN A 2 7.53 -10.18 -4.41
C ASN A 2 6.92 -9.98 -3.03
N SER A 3 7.77 -9.64 -2.06
CA SER A 3 7.31 -9.27 -0.72
C SER A 3 7.08 -7.77 -0.68
N TYR A 4 5.87 -7.40 -0.27
CA TYR A 4 5.43 -6.03 -0.15
C TYR A 4 5.10 -5.73 1.30
N THR A 5 5.64 -4.63 1.81
CA THR A 5 5.23 -4.04 3.08
C THR A 5 4.14 -3.03 2.77
N VAL A 6 2.95 -3.23 3.31
CA VAL A 6 1.77 -2.40 3.11
C VAL A 6 1.47 -1.66 4.40
N GLU A 7 1.60 -0.35 4.38
CA GLU A 7 1.35 0.51 5.53
C GLU A 7 0.10 1.35 5.25
N MET A 8 -0.89 1.25 6.11
CA MET A 8 -2.06 2.13 6.08
C MET A 8 -1.67 3.42 6.78
N MET A 9 -1.82 4.53 6.06
CA MET A 9 -1.39 5.85 6.49
C MET A 9 -2.62 6.72 6.77
N SER A 10 -2.59 7.43 7.88
CA SER A 10 -3.50 8.53 8.18
C SER A 10 -2.69 9.82 8.25
N GLY A 11 -2.81 10.67 7.24
CA GLY A 11 -1.95 11.83 7.05
C GLY A 11 -0.49 11.43 6.77
N LEU A 12 0.39 11.67 7.73
CA LEU A 12 1.82 11.37 7.65
C LEU A 12 2.22 10.14 8.48
N GLU A 13 1.30 9.58 9.26
CA GLU A 13 1.58 8.52 10.21
C GLU A 13 1.05 7.17 9.71
N ALA A 14 1.86 6.12 9.88
CA ALA A 14 1.43 4.75 9.62
C ALA A 14 0.60 4.28 10.81
N VAL A 15 -0.70 4.11 10.59
CA VAL A 15 -1.62 3.60 11.62
C VAL A 15 -1.62 2.08 11.70
N SER A 16 -1.26 1.40 10.60
CA SER A 16 -1.15 -0.06 10.53
C SER A 16 -0.08 -0.47 9.53
N VAL A 17 0.59 -1.60 9.80
CA VAL A 17 1.51 -2.26 8.86
C VAL A 17 1.11 -3.71 8.66
N ALA A 18 1.18 -4.17 7.43
CA ALA A 18 0.94 -5.56 7.04
C ALA A 18 1.93 -5.96 5.95
N TYR A 19 2.04 -7.25 5.71
CA TYR A 19 2.95 -7.81 4.72
C TYR A 19 2.17 -8.71 3.77
N ALA A 20 2.37 -8.53 2.48
CA ALA A 20 1.72 -9.31 1.45
C ALA A 20 2.72 -9.81 0.41
N ARG A 21 2.50 -11.03 -0.09
CA ARG A 21 3.28 -11.59 -1.19
C ARG A 21 2.42 -11.70 -2.43
N THR A 22 2.58 -10.75 -3.35
CA THR A 22 1.76 -10.67 -4.56
C THR A 22 2.65 -10.49 -5.80
N THR A 23 2.02 -10.28 -6.95
CA THR A 23 2.72 -9.96 -8.21
C THR A 23 2.86 -8.47 -8.46
N SER A 24 2.07 -7.63 -7.77
CA SER A 24 2.04 -6.18 -7.99
C SER A 24 1.77 -5.41 -6.69
N PRO A 25 2.35 -4.20 -6.53
CA PRO A 25 2.15 -3.38 -5.33
C PRO A 25 0.68 -2.99 -5.13
N LYS A 26 -0.04 -2.70 -6.22
CA LYS A 26 -1.49 -2.43 -6.17
C LYS A 26 -2.26 -3.64 -5.62
N ALA A 27 -1.97 -4.84 -6.13
CA ALA A 27 -2.61 -6.06 -5.64
C ALA A 27 -2.30 -6.33 -4.16
N ALA A 28 -1.10 -5.98 -3.68
CA ALA A 28 -0.77 -6.07 -2.26
C ALA A 28 -1.62 -5.12 -1.41
N ALA A 29 -1.79 -3.87 -1.85
CA ALA A 29 -2.67 -2.92 -1.16
C ALA A 29 -4.11 -3.41 -1.13
N GLU A 30 -4.67 -3.84 -2.26
CA GLU A 30 -6.06 -4.32 -2.35
C GLU A 30 -6.28 -5.58 -1.50
N TRP A 31 -5.31 -6.50 -1.49
CA TRP A 31 -5.36 -7.71 -0.68
C TRP A 31 -5.37 -7.42 0.82
N VAL A 32 -4.47 -6.55 1.29
CA VAL A 32 -4.33 -6.21 2.71
C VAL A 32 -5.50 -5.38 3.21
N THR A 33 -5.94 -4.41 2.41
CA THR A 33 -7.02 -3.50 2.82
C THR A 33 -8.40 -4.11 2.60
N GLY A 34 -8.51 -5.14 1.75
CA GLY A 34 -9.78 -5.68 1.27
C GLY A 34 -10.59 -4.67 0.44
N ARG A 35 -9.97 -3.57 0.00
CA ARG A 35 -10.63 -2.46 -0.72
C ARG A 35 -9.88 -2.17 -2.02
N THR A 36 -10.61 -1.71 -3.03
CA THR A 36 -9.97 -1.21 -4.24
C THR A 36 -9.22 0.08 -3.94
N VAL A 37 -7.98 0.17 -4.43
CA VAL A 37 -7.15 1.36 -4.29
C VAL A 37 -6.85 2.00 -5.65
N GLN A 38 -6.59 3.29 -5.64
CA GLN A 38 -6.22 4.11 -6.80
C GLN A 38 -4.95 4.90 -6.52
N ASP A 39 -4.39 5.56 -7.52
CA ASP A 39 -3.22 6.42 -7.33
C ASP A 39 -3.58 7.60 -6.39
N ARG A 40 -2.73 7.86 -5.41
CA ARG A 40 -3.01 8.88 -4.38
C ARG A 40 -2.96 10.28 -5.00
N ARG A 41 -3.93 11.14 -4.65
CA ARG A 41 -3.91 12.56 -4.98
C ARG A 41 -3.64 13.41 -3.75
N ASP A 42 -4.62 13.52 -2.85
CA ASP A 42 -4.57 14.38 -1.66
C ASP A 42 -5.31 13.78 -0.46
N GLU A 43 -5.67 12.49 -0.53
CA GLU A 43 -6.47 11.82 0.46
C GLU A 43 -5.72 11.70 1.80
N THR A 44 -6.45 11.96 2.89
CA THR A 44 -5.96 11.84 4.27
C THR A 44 -5.68 10.38 4.62
N GLU A 45 -6.56 9.48 4.21
CA GLU A 45 -6.39 8.04 4.38
C GLU A 45 -5.83 7.45 3.09
N TRP A 46 -4.66 6.84 3.18
CA TRP A 46 -3.96 6.28 2.03
C TRP A 46 -3.10 5.10 2.47
N VAL A 47 -2.45 4.45 1.51
CA VAL A 47 -1.70 3.21 1.69
C VAL A 47 -0.34 3.37 1.03
N ARG A 48 0.72 3.15 1.79
CA ARG A 48 2.09 3.08 1.29
C ARG A 48 2.45 1.62 1.07
N VAL A 49 2.86 1.26 -0.13
CA VAL A 49 3.34 -0.08 -0.44
C VAL A 49 4.82 -0.02 -0.79
N THR A 50 5.64 -0.63 0.04
CA THR A 50 7.09 -0.75 -0.19
C THR A 50 7.38 -2.13 -0.74
N ASP A 51 7.85 -2.20 -1.99
CA ASP A 51 8.40 -3.41 -2.58
C ASP A 51 9.82 -3.63 -2.05
N ASP A 52 10.01 -4.67 -1.25
CA ASP A 52 11.29 -4.95 -0.59
C ASP A 52 12.37 -5.38 -1.59
N THR A 53 11.96 -6.03 -2.68
CA THR A 53 12.86 -6.57 -3.71
C THR A 53 13.50 -5.49 -4.58
N ASN A 54 12.71 -4.53 -5.03
CA ASN A 54 13.10 -3.42 -5.90
C ASN A 54 13.37 -2.13 -5.10
N ARG A 55 13.13 -2.14 -3.78
CA ARG A 55 13.20 -0.97 -2.89
C ARG A 55 12.38 0.22 -3.43
N ALA A 56 11.23 -0.08 -4.01
CA ALA A 56 10.34 0.91 -4.61
C ALA A 56 9.15 1.17 -3.70
N VAL A 57 8.78 2.44 -3.53
CA VAL A 57 7.64 2.86 -2.71
C VAL A 57 6.52 3.37 -3.60
N TYR A 58 5.35 2.77 -3.45
CA TYR A 58 4.12 3.13 -4.15
C TYR A 58 3.13 3.73 -3.15
N LYS A 59 2.31 4.69 -3.60
CA LYS A 59 1.33 5.37 -2.76
C LYS A 59 -0.04 5.25 -3.40
N PHE A 60 -0.99 4.71 -2.68
CA PHE A 60 -2.35 4.49 -3.17
C PHE A 60 -3.35 5.12 -2.21
N ALA A 61 -4.44 5.68 -2.73
CA ALA A 61 -5.60 6.09 -1.93
C ALA A 61 -6.72 5.07 -2.06
N TYR A 62 -7.62 5.04 -1.08
CA TYR A 62 -8.85 4.26 -1.19
C TYR A 62 -9.74 4.86 -2.29
N LYS A 63 -10.40 3.99 -3.06
CA LYS A 63 -11.41 4.43 -4.03
C LYS A 63 -12.76 4.63 -3.37
#